data_AF-A0A6G6WFJ2-F1
#
_entry.id   AF-A0A6G6WFJ2-F1
#
_cell.length_a   1.000
_cell.length_b   1.000
_cell.length_c   1.000
_cell.angle_alpha   90.00
_cell.angle_beta   90.00
_cell.angle_gamma   90.00
#
_symmetry.space_group_name_H-M   'P 1'
#
loop_
_entity.id
_entity.type
_entity.pdbx_description
1 polymer ?
#
loop_
_entity_poly.entity_id
_entity_poly.type
_entity_poly.pdbx_seq_one_letter_code
_entity_poly.pdbx_strand_id
1 'polypeptide(L)'
;MRAPEVSTGPVADCSVLVRYAGGTYVATGTVVAAAEAARWPVLSATGELSACADTGPEPRGAYFPDDATPVTLVALPGVDEAVAVGYRRAGEDDVGVLVGQDVPARDRRALVARFRPAPEP
;
A
#
# COMPACT_ATOMS: atom_id res chain seq x y z
N MET A 1 -5.41 -44.60 0.81
CA MET A 1 -6.00 -43.40 1.45
C MET A 1 -5.70 -42.21 0.55
N ARG A 2 -6.71 -41.58 -0.05
CA ARG A 2 -6.53 -40.33 -0.83
C ARG A 2 -6.47 -39.16 0.16
N ALA A 3 -5.51 -38.26 0.00
CA ALA A 3 -5.45 -37.02 0.77
C ALA A 3 -6.72 -36.19 0.50
N PRO A 4 -7.26 -35.48 1.51
CA PRO A 4 -8.39 -34.57 1.28
C PRO A 4 -7.95 -33.52 0.26
N GLU A 5 -8.72 -33.39 -0.82
CA GLU A 5 -8.56 -32.33 -1.80
C GLU A 5 -8.80 -31.01 -1.06
N VAL A 6 -7.73 -30.23 -0.88
CA VAL A 6 -7.83 -28.86 -0.35
C VAL A 6 -8.61 -28.10 -1.41
N SER A 7 -9.90 -27.86 -1.15
CA SER A 7 -10.72 -27.00 -1.96
C SER A 7 -10.15 -25.59 -1.84
N THR A 8 -9.36 -25.16 -2.83
CA THR A 8 -8.98 -23.77 -3.02
C THR A 8 -10.24 -23.03 -3.42
N GLY A 9 -11.01 -22.60 -2.42
CA GLY A 9 -12.06 -21.60 -2.62
C GLY A 9 -11.51 -20.36 -3.32
N PRO A 10 -12.38 -19.52 -3.90
CA PRO A 10 -11.94 -18.32 -4.61
C PRO A 10 -11.05 -17.46 -3.71
N VAL A 11 -9.79 -17.26 -4.11
CA VAL A 11 -8.86 -16.39 -3.39
C VAL A 11 -9.12 -14.96 -3.88
N ALA A 12 -9.46 -14.07 -2.94
CA ALA A 12 -9.63 -12.66 -3.24
C ALA A 12 -8.29 -11.91 -3.11
N ASP A 13 -8.07 -10.89 -3.94
CA ASP A 13 -6.85 -10.09 -3.90
C ASP A 13 -6.79 -9.25 -2.61
N CYS A 14 -5.71 -9.42 -1.85
CA CYS A 14 -5.45 -8.70 -0.60
C CYS A 14 -4.29 -7.72 -0.72
N SER A 15 -4.16 -7.06 -1.87
CA SER A 15 -3.27 -5.92 -2.02
C SER A 15 -3.49 -4.93 -0.88
N VAL A 16 -2.40 -4.43 -0.30
CA VAL A 16 -2.49 -3.40 0.74
C VAL A 16 -3.02 -2.12 0.08
N LEU A 17 -4.19 -1.68 0.53
CA LEU A 17 -4.80 -0.44 0.11
C LEU A 17 -4.78 0.58 1.26
N VAL A 18 -4.68 1.85 0.89
CA VAL A 18 -4.86 2.96 1.82
C VAL A 18 -5.84 3.95 1.22
N ARG A 19 -6.82 4.39 2.04
CA ARG A 19 -7.75 5.44 1.67
C ARG A 19 -7.27 6.77 2.23
N TYR A 20 -7.24 7.80 1.38
CA TYR A 20 -6.77 9.13 1.74
C TYR A 20 -7.38 10.19 0.82
N ALA A 21 -7.82 11.32 1.39
CA ALA A 21 -8.36 12.46 0.65
C ALA A 21 -9.44 12.12 -0.39
N GLY A 22 -10.25 11.09 -0.13
CA GLY A 22 -11.29 10.60 -1.04
C GLY A 22 -10.80 9.65 -2.15
N GLY A 23 -9.50 9.40 -2.25
CA GLY A 23 -8.89 8.44 -3.17
C GLY A 23 -8.53 7.11 -2.49
N THR A 24 -8.33 6.08 -3.31
CA THR A 24 -7.79 4.78 -2.89
C THR A 24 -6.42 4.56 -3.54
N TYR A 25 -5.43 4.23 -2.74
CA TYR A 25 -4.06 4.00 -3.17
C TYR A 25 -3.66 2.55 -2.92
N VAL A 26 -2.82 1.99 -3.80
CA VAL A 26 -2.32 0.62 -3.72
C VAL A 26 -0.84 0.63 -3.39
N ALA A 27 -0.43 -0.23 -2.45
CA ALA A 27 0.98 -0.44 -2.17
C ALA A 27 1.68 -1.09 -3.35
N THR A 28 2.87 -0.60 -3.66
CA THR A 28 3.63 -1.05 -4.83
C THR A 28 4.66 -2.14 -4.51
N GLY A 29 4.80 -2.49 -3.23
CA GLY A 29 5.88 -3.34 -2.72
C GLY A 29 7.25 -2.64 -2.66
N THR A 30 7.31 -1.34 -2.95
CA THR A 30 8.52 -0.53 -2.80
C THR A 30 8.61 0.01 -1.38
N VAL A 31 9.73 -0.25 -0.73
CA VAL A 31 10.03 0.23 0.62
C VAL A 31 11.28 1.10 0.53
N VAL A 32 11.19 2.28 1.14
CA VAL A 32 12.24 3.28 1.20
C VAL A 32 12.74 3.31 2.64
N ALA A 33 14.05 3.22 2.80
CA ALA A 33 14.68 3.12 4.10
C ALA A 33 14.39 4.35 4.97
N ALA A 34 14.20 4.13 6.27
CA ALA A 34 13.90 5.16 7.26
C ALA A 34 14.77 6.43 7.16
N ALA A 35 16.08 6.28 6.97
CA ALA A 35 17.00 7.42 6.93
C ALA A 35 16.77 8.38 5.75
N GLU A 36 16.32 7.84 4.61
CA GLU A 36 15.94 8.64 3.45
C GLU A 36 14.55 9.26 3.65
N ALA A 37 13.60 8.43 4.07
CA ALA A 37 12.21 8.83 4.27
C ALA A 37 12.03 9.85 5.41
N ALA A 38 12.92 9.87 6.40
CA ALA A 38 12.91 10.84 7.50
C ALA A 38 13.05 12.30 7.03
N ARG A 39 13.53 12.52 5.80
CA ARG A 39 13.67 13.86 5.20
C ARG A 39 12.39 14.30 4.48
N TRP A 40 11.42 13.41 4.34
CA TRP A 40 10.21 13.68 3.58
C TRP A 40 9.14 14.34 4.47
N PRO A 41 8.42 15.34 3.97
CA PRO A 41 7.37 16.00 4.74
C PRO A 41 6.27 15.02 5.14
N VAL A 42 5.92 15.01 6.43
CA VAL A 42 4.73 14.29 6.91
C VAL A 42 3.49 15.08 6.51
N LEU A 43 2.53 14.41 5.87
CA LEU A 43 1.24 15.01 5.55
C LEU A 43 0.43 15.17 6.83
N SER A 44 -0.31 16.28 6.95
CA SER A 44 -1.08 16.57 8.17
C SER A 44 -2.25 15.61 8.42
N ALA A 45 -2.63 14.82 7.42
CA ALA A 45 -3.74 13.89 7.47
C ALA A 45 -3.25 12.43 7.46
N THR A 46 -4.00 11.56 8.14
CA THR A 46 -3.75 10.12 8.21
C THR A 46 -4.50 9.38 7.11
N GLY A 47 -3.90 8.29 6.62
CA GLY A 47 -4.58 7.34 5.74
C GLY A 47 -5.24 6.22 6.53
N GLU A 48 -6.25 5.58 5.95
CA GLU A 48 -6.92 4.40 6.52
C GLU A 48 -6.40 3.14 5.82
N LEU A 49 -5.89 2.16 6.58
CA LEU A 49 -5.36 0.92 6.03
C LEU A 49 -6.48 -0.11 5.78
N SER A 50 -6.44 -0.79 4.64
CA SER A 50 -7.34 -1.91 4.37
C SER A 50 -7.00 -3.14 5.21
N ALA A 51 -8.02 -3.87 5.63
CA ALA A 51 -7.94 -5.25 6.10
C ALA A 51 -8.10 -6.24 4.94
N CYS A 52 -7.66 -7.48 5.15
CA CYS A 52 -7.79 -8.58 4.19
C CYS A 52 -8.77 -9.62 4.75
N ALA A 53 -9.76 -10.01 3.94
CA ALA A 53 -10.59 -11.18 4.18
C ALA A 53 -10.52 -12.11 2.97
N ASP A 54 -9.47 -12.93 2.91
CA ASP A 54 -9.16 -13.89 1.84
C ASP A 54 -9.69 -15.31 2.12
N THR A 55 -10.18 -15.56 3.33
CA THR A 55 -10.67 -16.86 3.79
C THR A 55 -12.06 -16.74 4.41
N GLY A 56 -12.83 -17.83 4.38
CA GLY A 56 -14.21 -17.88 4.88
C GLY A 56 -15.24 -18.22 3.80
N PRO A 57 -16.54 -18.28 4.14
CA PRO A 57 -17.59 -18.65 3.20
C PRO A 57 -17.80 -17.60 2.09
N GLU A 58 -17.42 -16.35 2.32
CA GLU A 58 -17.51 -15.24 1.36
C GLU A 58 -16.23 -14.37 1.45
N PRO A 59 -15.16 -14.74 0.74
CA PRO A 59 -13.92 -13.96 0.71
C PRO A 59 -14.17 -12.61 0.02
N ARG A 60 -13.82 -11.52 0.71
CA ARG A 60 -14.08 -10.13 0.27
C ARG A 60 -12.85 -9.46 -0.35
N GLY A 61 -11.65 -9.99 -0.09
CA GLY A 61 -10.38 -9.37 -0.48
C GLY A 61 -10.03 -8.19 0.41
N ALA A 62 -9.35 -7.19 -0.14
CA ALA A 62 -9.05 -5.94 0.55
C ALA A 62 -10.32 -5.11 0.80
N TYR A 63 -10.57 -4.73 2.04
CA TYR A 63 -11.69 -3.87 2.44
C TYR A 63 -11.27 -2.88 3.54
N PHE A 64 -12.06 -1.82 3.73
CA PHE A 64 -11.81 -0.82 4.78
C PHE A 64 -12.86 -1.00 5.89
N PRO A 65 -12.47 -1.48 7.08
CA PRO A 65 -13.39 -1.58 8.21
C PRO A 65 -13.72 -0.20 8.79
N ASP A 66 -14.81 -0.09 9.54
CA ASP A 66 -15.21 1.17 10.21
C ASP A 66 -14.17 1.65 11.23
N ASP A 67 -13.41 0.72 11.81
CA ASP A 67 -12.29 0.92 12.72
C ASP A 67 -10.93 0.70 12.03
N ALA A 68 -10.79 1.16 10.79
CA ALA A 68 -9.56 1.02 10.02
C ALA A 68 -8.33 1.57 10.75
N THR A 69 -7.23 0.79 10.73
CA THR A 69 -5.97 1.18 11.33
C THR A 69 -5.42 2.43 10.62
N PRO A 70 -5.15 3.53 11.34
CA PRO A 70 -4.58 4.72 10.74
C PRO A 70 -3.10 4.51 10.39
N VAL A 71 -2.66 5.12 9.30
CA VAL A 71 -1.25 5.18 8.89
C VAL A 71 -0.80 6.63 8.73
N THR A 72 0.48 6.87 9.03
CA THR A 72 1.10 8.17 8.75
C THR A 72 1.40 8.25 7.26
N LEU A 73 1.05 9.36 6.62
CA LEU A 73 1.36 9.60 5.23
C LEU A 73 2.50 10.61 5.11
N VAL A 74 3.33 10.44 4.08
CA VAL A 74 4.43 11.34 3.77
C VAL A 74 4.38 11.73 2.30
N ALA A 75 4.75 12.97 2.01
CA ALA A 75 4.87 13.47 0.65
C ALA A 75 6.09 12.83 -0.02
N LEU A 76 5.93 12.39 -1.26
CA LEU A 76 7.05 11.88 -2.05
C LEU A 76 7.74 13.04 -2.79
N PRO A 77 9.08 13.13 -2.80
CA PRO A 77 9.78 14.22 -3.47
C PRO A 77 9.43 14.33 -4.96
N GLY A 78 8.96 15.51 -5.38
CA GLY A 78 8.64 15.81 -6.78
C GLY A 78 7.43 15.05 -7.33
N VAL A 79 6.57 14.50 -6.47
CA VAL A 79 5.33 13.82 -6.86
C VAL A 79 4.15 14.43 -6.12
N ASP A 80 3.06 14.64 -6.84
CA ASP A 80 1.80 15.13 -6.30
C ASP A 80 1.14 14.06 -5.42
N GLU A 81 0.60 14.46 -4.27
CA GLU A 81 -0.04 13.54 -3.31
C GLU A 81 -1.28 12.86 -3.89
N ALA A 82 -1.98 13.49 -4.85
CA ALA A 82 -3.09 12.87 -5.56
C ALA A 82 -2.65 11.72 -6.48
N VAL A 83 -1.34 11.64 -6.79
CA VAL A 83 -0.77 10.60 -7.65
C VAL A 83 -0.13 9.50 -6.81
N ALA A 84 0.73 9.86 -5.86
CA ALA A 84 1.42 8.90 -5.01
C ALA A 84 1.82 9.52 -3.67
N VAL A 85 1.81 8.70 -2.63
CA VAL A 85 2.20 9.07 -1.28
C VAL A 85 3.03 7.95 -0.67
N GLY A 86 3.89 8.29 0.28
CA GLY A 86 4.49 7.30 1.16
C GLY A 86 3.54 7.00 2.34
N TYR A 87 3.56 5.77 2.85
CA TYR A 87 2.89 5.42 4.10
C TYR A 87 3.86 4.77 5.08
N ARG A 88 3.63 5.04 6.37
CA ARG A 88 4.35 4.44 7.48
C ARG A 88 3.35 3.89 8.49
N ARG A 89 3.52 2.63 8.87
CA ARG A 89 2.73 2.01 9.94
C ARG A 89 3.33 2.36 11.30
N ALA A 90 2.49 2.33 12.34
CA ALA A 90 2.96 2.56 13.70
C ALA A 90 4.00 1.49 14.09
N GLY A 91 5.15 1.93 14.58
CA GLY A 91 6.25 1.03 14.98
C GLY A 91 7.13 0.54 13.83
N GLU A 92 6.88 0.96 12.59
CA GLU A 92 7.78 0.75 11.45
C GLU A 92 8.51 2.07 11.14
N ASP A 93 9.81 2.00 10.89
CA ASP A 93 10.61 3.18 10.53
C ASP A 93 10.68 3.40 9.01
N ASP A 94 10.52 2.33 8.24
CA ASP A 94 10.54 2.36 6.78
C ASP A 94 9.21 2.89 6.21
N VAL A 95 9.29 3.41 4.99
CA VAL A 95 8.14 3.97 4.27
C VAL A 95 7.84 3.14 3.03
N GLY A 96 6.62 2.62 2.94
CA GLY A 96 6.13 2.01 1.72
C GLY A 96 5.62 3.08 0.74
N VAL A 97 5.75 2.83 -0.56
CA VAL A 97 5.19 3.69 -1.61
C VAL A 97 3.79 3.21 -1.99
N LEU A 98 2.85 4.15 -2.03
CA LEU A 98 1.49 3.96 -2.51
C LEU A 98 1.27 4.77 -3.79
N VAL A 99 0.49 4.22 -4.72
CA VAL A 99 0.09 4.93 -5.95
C VAL A 99 -1.43 4.86 -6.10
N GLY A 100 -2.05 5.97 -6.51
CA GLY A 100 -3.49 6.04 -6.71
C GLY A 100 -3.99 4.96 -7.69
N GLN A 101 -5.14 4.34 -7.38
CA GLN A 101 -5.75 3.32 -8.24
C GLN A 101 -6.10 3.84 -9.63
N ASP A 102 -6.50 5.10 -9.72
CA ASP A 102 -6.86 5.78 -10.97
C ASP A 102 -5.64 6.11 -11.85
N VAL A 103 -4.43 6.01 -11.32
CA VAL A 103 -3.20 6.22 -12.10
C VAL A 103 -3.03 5.05 -13.08
N PRO A 104 -2.86 5.31 -14.40
CA PRO A 104 -2.69 4.26 -15.39
C PRO A 104 -1.50 3.35 -15.08
N ALA A 105 -1.65 2.04 -15.32
CA ALA A 105 -0.65 1.04 -14.95
C ALA A 105 0.76 1.32 -15.52
N ARG A 106 0.86 1.96 -16.69
CA ARG A 106 2.13 2.38 -17.31
C ARG A 106 2.85 3.42 -16.45
N ASP A 107 2.12 4.40 -15.94
CA ASP A 107 2.66 5.51 -15.16
C ASP A 107 3.00 5.06 -13.73
N ARG A 108 2.22 4.13 -13.17
CA ARG A 108 2.53 3.50 -11.88
C ARG A 108 3.91 2.84 -11.89
N ARG A 109 4.25 2.09 -12.95
CA ARG A 109 5.57 1.45 -13.07
C ARG A 109 6.71 2.47 -13.13
N ALA A 110 6.51 3.58 -13.86
CA ALA A 110 7.50 4.64 -13.95
C ALA A 110 7.71 5.35 -12.61
N LEU A 111 6.63 5.61 -11.86
CA LEU A 111 6.69 6.18 -10.52
C LEU A 111 7.44 5.27 -9.55
N VAL A 112 7.08 3.99 -9.52
CA VAL A 112 7.73 2.97 -8.67
C VAL A 112 9.22 2.86 -8.94
N ALA A 113 9.64 2.89 -10.21
CA ALA A 113 11.04 2.80 -10.57
C ALA A 113 11.90 3.95 -10.02
N ARG A 114 11.30 5.13 -9.75
CA ARG A 114 12.01 6.28 -9.17
C ARG A 114 12.40 6.09 -7.71
N PHE A 115 11.62 5.31 -6.97
CA PHE A 115 11.79 5.09 -5.53
C PHE A 115 12.39 3.72 -5.20
N ARG A 116 12.70 2.92 -6.24
CA ARG A 116 13.33 1.63 -6.04
C ARG A 116 14.78 1.87 -5.62
N PRO A 117 15.27 1.26 -4.53
CA PRO A 117 16.68 1.36 -4.17
C PRO A 117 17.54 0.87 -5.34
N ALA A 118 18.64 1.57 -5.61
CA ALA A 118 19.59 1.13 -6.61
C ALA A 118 20.08 -0.28 -6.25
N PRO A 119 20.25 -1.18 -7.25
CA PRO A 119 20.86 -2.48 -6.97
C PRO A 119 22.25 -2.25 -6.36
N GLU A 120 22.51 -2.90 -5.22
CA GLU A 120 23.84 -2.87 -4.62
C GLU A 120 24.87 -3.44 -5.62
N PRO A 121 26.07 -2.83 -5.74
CA PRO A 121 27.10 -3.22 -6.70
C PRO A 121 27.73 -4.59 -6.42
#